data_AF-A0A7C4IWR7-F1
#
_entry.id   AF-A0A7C4IWR7-F1
#
_cell.length_a   1.000
_cell.length_b   1.000
_cell.length_c   1.000
_cell.angle_alpha   90.00
_cell.angle_beta   90.00
_cell.angle_gamma   90.00
#
_symmetry.space_group_name_H-M   'P 1'
#
loop_
_entity.id
_entity.type
_entity.pdbx_description
1 polymer ?
#
loop_
_entity_poly.entity_id
_entity_poly.type
_entity_poly.pdbx_seq_one_letter_code
_entity_poly.pdbx_strand_id
1 'polypeptide(L)' 'MHAEQVRIFQSMTPGRKLRLAVQLHESARRLKISALRRQHPDWADDRIAKKAREVFLYAGT' A
#
# COMPACT_ATOMS: atom_id res chain seq x y z
N MET A 1 13.53 6.28 -6.62
CA MET A 1 13.48 5.08 -7.49
C MET A 1 14.79 4.95 -8.23
N HIS A 2 15.30 3.73 -8.42
CA HIS A 2 16.52 3.49 -9.20
C HIS A 2 16.27 3.80 -10.69
N ALA A 3 17.26 4.32 -11.41
CA ALA A 3 17.11 4.77 -12.81
C ALA A 3 16.55 3.66 -13.74
N GLU A 4 16.96 2.42 -13.51
CA GLU A 4 16.44 1.25 -14.22
C GLU A 4 14.94 1.01 -13.98
N GLN A 5 14.46 1.18 -12.76
CA GLN A 5 13.05 0.99 -12.43
C GLN A 5 12.19 2.03 -13.15
N VAL A 6 12.69 3.27 -13.28
CA VAL A 6 12.02 4.34 -14.02
C VAL A 6 11.91 3.99 -15.50
N ARG A 7 13.01 3.54 -16.13
CA ARG A 7 13.03 3.10 -17.52
C ARG A 7 12.05 1.95 -17.78
N ILE A 8 12.03 0.93 -16.90
CA ILE A 8 11.11 -0.21 -17.00
C ILE A 8 9.66 0.26 -16.84
N PHE A 9 9.37 1.13 -15.87
CA PHE A 9 8.02 1.64 -15.66
C PHE A 9 7.53 2.46 -16.86
N GLN A 10 8.39 3.31 -17.44
CA GLN A 10 8.06 4.13 -18.61
C GLN A 10 7.70 3.28 -19.83
N SER A 11 8.37 2.14 -20.04
CA SER A 11 8.09 1.23 -21.16
C SER A 11 6.85 0.34 -20.97
N MET A 12 6.21 0.37 -19.80
CA MET A 12 4.98 -0.41 -19.57
C MET A 12 3.78 0.17 -20.31
N THR A 13 2.95 -0.71 -20.86
CA THR A 13 1.61 -0.34 -21.33
C THR A 13 0.75 0.19 -20.17
N PRO A 14 -0.24 1.05 -20.44
CA PRO A 14 -1.13 1.57 -19.39
C PRO A 14 -1.79 0.48 -18.54
N GLY A 15 -2.26 -0.61 -19.16
CA GLY A 15 -2.86 -1.74 -18.43
C GLY A 15 -1.87 -2.45 -17.51
N ARG A 16 -0.59 -2.53 -17.88
CA ARG A 16 0.46 -3.10 -17.01
C ARG A 16 0.79 -2.17 -15.85
N LYS A 17 0.82 -0.85 -16.08
CA LYS A 17 0.96 0.16 -15.01
C LYS A 17 -0.17 0.07 -13.99
N LEU A 18 -1.42 -0.06 -14.46
CA LEU A 18 -2.58 -0.21 -13.58
C LEU A 18 -2.48 -1.48 -12.72
N ARG A 19 -2.17 -2.62 -13.32
CA ARG A 19 -1.97 -3.88 -12.57
C ARG A 19 -0.88 -3.75 -11.51
N LEU A 20 0.25 -3.13 -11.86
CA LEU A 20 1.33 -2.88 -10.90
C LEU A 20 0.89 -1.96 -9.75
N ALA A 21 0.15 -0.89 -10.05
CA ALA A 21 -0.37 0.02 -9.03
C ALA A 21 -1.30 -0.70 -8.04
N VAL A 22 -2.20 -1.56 -8.53
CA VAL A 22 -3.07 -2.38 -7.67
C VAL A 22 -2.24 -3.32 -6.78
N GLN A 23 -1.24 -4.01 -7.35
CA GLN A 23 -0.36 -4.90 -6.58
C GLN A 23 0.42 -4.15 -5.49
N LEU A 24 0.94 -2.95 -5.81
CA LEU A 24 1.62 -2.10 -4.86
C LEU A 24 0.68 -1.61 -3.75
N HIS A 25 -0.54 -1.21 -4.09
CA HIS A 25 -1.57 -0.81 -3.12
C HIS A 25 -1.86 -1.93 -2.12
N GLU A 26 -2.13 -3.14 -2.59
CA GLU A 26 -2.39 -4.30 -1.73
C GLU A 26 -1.20 -4.64 -0.84
N SER A 27 0.01 -4.55 -1.39
CA SER A 27 1.25 -4.82 -0.64
C SER A 27 1.47 -3.79 0.47
N ALA A 28 1.27 -2.50 0.16
CA ALA A 28 1.34 -1.42 1.13
C ALA A 28 0.28 -1.60 2.23
N ARG A 29 -0.95 -1.99 1.85
CA ARG A 29 -2.04 -2.22 2.80
C ARG A 29 -1.72 -3.35 3.78
N ARG A 30 -1.19 -4.48 3.30
CA ARG A 30 -0.74 -5.59 4.16
C ARG A 30 0.37 -5.14 5.11
N LEU A 31 1.37 -4.43 4.61
CA LEU A 31 2.48 -3.92 5.43
C LEU A 31 1.98 -2.98 6.53
N LYS A 32 1.04 -2.09 6.20
CA LYS A 32 0.45 -1.16 7.17
C LYS A 32 -0.33 -1.89 8.26
N ILE A 33 -1.11 -2.91 7.90
CA ILE A 33 -1.84 -3.74 8.88
C ILE A 33 -0.86 -4.42 9.84
N SER A 34 0.19 -5.05 9.33
CA SER A 34 1.21 -5.69 10.18
C SER A 34 1.91 -4.69 11.10
N ALA A 35 2.22 -3.49 10.60
CA ALA A 35 2.79 -2.43 11.42
C ALA A 35 1.83 -1.96 12.53
N LEU A 36 0.54 -1.80 12.22
CA LEU A 36 -0.48 -1.42 13.21
C LEU A 36 -0.65 -2.48 14.29
N ARG A 37 -0.67 -3.78 13.93
CA ARG A 37 -0.74 -4.88 14.90
C ARG A 37 0.46 -4.88 15.85
N ARG A 38 1.66 -4.61 15.31
CA ARG A 38 2.87 -4.50 16.12
C ARG A 38 2.83 -3.28 17.06
N GLN A 39 2.30 -2.15 16.60
CA GLN A 39 2.20 -0.91 17.40
C GLN A 39 1.08 -0.95 18.44
N HIS A 40 0.01 -1.70 18.16
CA HIS A 40 -1.18 -1.81 19.01
C HIS A 40 -1.58 -3.28 19.18
N PRO A 41 -0.84 -4.06 20.00
CA PRO A 41 -1.10 -5.49 20.19
C PRO A 41 -2.45 -5.78 20.85
N ASP A 42 -3.03 -4.81 21.55
CA ASP A 42 -4.30 -4.87 22.27
C ASP A 42 -5.53 -4.58 21.39
N TRP A 43 -5.33 -4.09 20.17
CA TRP A 43 -6.44 -3.74 19.31
C TRP A 43 -7.07 -4.97 18.65
N ALA A 44 -8.39 -5.04 18.69
CA ALA A 44 -9.16 -5.99 17.90
C ALA A 44 -8.92 -5.79 16.39
N ASP A 45 -9.02 -6.87 15.61
CA ASP A 45 -8.77 -6.85 14.16
C ASP A 45 -9.64 -5.84 13.40
N ASP A 46 -10.90 -5.66 13.80
CA ASP A 46 -11.79 -4.67 13.19
C ASP A 46 -11.29 -3.24 13.36
N ARG A 47 -10.71 -2.92 14.53
CA ARG A 47 -10.11 -1.61 14.80
C ARG A 47 -8.85 -1.39 13.96
N ILE A 48 -8.02 -2.43 13.81
CA ILE A 48 -6.85 -2.40 12.92
C ILE A 48 -7.28 -2.17 11.47
N ALA A 49 -8.30 -2.90 11.00
CA ALA A 49 -8.80 -2.77 9.63
C ALA A 49 -9.40 -1.38 9.36
N LYS A 50 -10.17 -0.84 10.30
CA LYS A 50 -10.70 0.53 10.23
C LYS A 50 -9.56 1.54 10.19
N LYS A 51 -8.56 1.41 11.08
CA LYS A 51 -7.45 2.36 11.12
C LYS A 51 -6.60 2.32 9.85
N ALA A 52 -6.34 1.12 9.32
CA ALA A 52 -5.66 0.97 8.05
C ALA A 52 -6.41 1.70 6.92
N ARG A 53 -7.74 1.57 6.85
CA ARG A 53 -8.56 2.30 5.85
C ARG A 53 -8.42 3.82 6.01
N GLU A 54 -8.51 4.35 7.23
CA GLU A 54 -8.32 5.78 7.50
C GLU A 54 -6.95 6.28 7.04
N VAL A 55 -5.88 5.54 7.34
CA VAL A 55 -4.52 5.93 6.93
C VAL A 55 -4.40 6.07 5.41
N PHE A 56 -4.97 5.12 4.65
CA PHE A 56 -4.93 5.20 3.18
C PHE A 56 -5.86 6.27 2.60
N LEU A 57 -6.97 6.58 3.28
CA LEU A 57 -7.89 7.65 2.86
C LEU A 57 -7.22 9.03 2.95
N TYR A 58 -6.41 9.26 3.98
CA TYR A 58 -5.75 10.56 4.24
C TYR A 58 -4.25 10.58 3.90
N ALA A 59 -3.74 9.58 3.18
CA ALA A 59 -2.30 9.50 2.84
C ALA A 59 -1.83 10.56 1.83
N GLY A 60 -2.76 11.27 1.18
CA GLY A 60 -2.48 12.28 0.14
C GLY A 60 -2.78 13.73 0.55
N THR A 61 -3.07 13.98 1.83
CA THR A 61 -3.23 15.33 2.41
C THR A 61 -1.97 15.72 3.17
#